data_AF-A0AAE1V2J3-F1
#
_entry.id   AF-A0AAE1V2J3-F1
#
_cell.length_a   1.000
_cell.length_b   1.000
_cell.length_c   1.000
_cell.angle_alpha   90.00
_cell.angle_beta   90.00
_cell.angle_gamma   90.00
#
_symmetry.space_group_name_H-M   'P 1'
#
loop_
_entity.id
_entity.type
_entity.pdbx_description
1 polymer ?
#
loop_
_entity_poly.entity_id
_entity_poly.type
_entity_poly.pdbx_seq_one_letter_code
_entity_poly.pdbx_strand_id
1 'polypeptide(L)'
;MCRDYLRGSSENQKKVALAVWENVCKPNIYGGLNIISCKLWNAAFVGKPIWLLNERKEILWIRWIHDVYMKQNLDLWTHIPPVDSSLYWRRLNKLKLSMTN
;
A
#
# COMPACT_ATOMS: atom_id res chain seq x y z
N MET A 1 -19.23 8.69 23.11
CA MET A 1 -18.28 7.98 24.00
C MET A 1 -17.11 7.29 23.27
N CYS A 2 -17.27 6.67 22.09
CA CYS A 2 -16.13 6.01 21.41
C CYS A 2 -15.36 6.85 20.37
N ARG A 3 -15.94 7.95 19.87
CA ARG A 3 -15.33 8.77 18.82
C ARG A 3 -14.17 9.63 19.35
N ASP A 4 -14.24 10.01 20.62
CA ASP A 4 -13.27 10.88 21.28
C ASP A 4 -11.98 10.14 21.64
N TYR A 5 -12.07 8.83 21.89
CA TYR A 5 -10.91 7.94 22.12
C TYR A 5 -10.01 7.83 20.88
N LEU A 6 -10.61 7.69 19.69
CA LEU A 6 -9.87 7.58 18.43
C LEU A 6 -9.31 8.91 17.93
N ARG A 7 -9.94 10.04 18.28
CA ARG A 7 -9.57 11.36 17.77
C ARG A 7 -8.84 12.24 18.78
N GLY A 8 -8.84 11.87 20.06
CA GLY A 8 -8.30 12.68 21.14
C GLY A 8 -9.07 13.99 21.29
N SER A 9 -10.31 13.92 21.78
CA SER A 9 -11.05 15.13 22.15
C SER A 9 -11.00 15.30 23.67
N SER A 10 -10.29 16.34 24.12
CA SER A 10 -10.43 16.91 25.47
C SER A 10 -10.79 18.38 25.31
N GLU A 11 -11.68 18.86 26.19
CA GLU A 11 -12.49 20.08 26.09
C GLU A 11 -11.70 21.39 25.91
N ASN A 12 -10.36 21.37 26.05
CA ASN A 12 -9.53 22.54 25.79
C ASN A 12 -8.29 22.32 24.92
N GLN A 13 -8.04 21.11 24.38
CA GLN A 13 -6.95 20.88 23.41
C GLN A 13 -7.31 19.78 22.41
N LYS A 14 -7.27 20.12 21.11
CA LYS A 14 -7.26 19.15 20.01
C LYS A 14 -5.91 18.40 19.99
N LYS A 15 -5.68 17.54 20.98
CA LYS A 15 -4.57 16.58 20.91
C LYS A 15 -4.96 15.55 19.88
N VAL A 16 -4.34 15.57 18.71
CA VAL A 16 -4.40 14.41 17.80
C VAL A 16 -3.92 13.23 18.64
N ALA A 17 -4.85 12.39 19.08
CA ALA A 17 -4.48 11.12 19.66
C ALA A 17 -3.76 10.40 18.52
N LEU A 18 -2.43 10.35 18.59
CA LEU A 18 -1.62 9.40 17.86
C LEU A 18 -1.99 8.03 18.45
N ALA A 19 -3.23 7.59 18.20
CA ALA A 19 -3.63 6.24 18.42
C ALA A 19 -2.62 5.43 17.62
N VAL A 20 -1.72 4.76 18.34
CA VAL A 20 -0.69 3.94 17.74
C VAL A 20 -1.47 2.87 16.98
N TRP A 21 -1.62 3.07 15.67
CA TRP A 21 -2.47 2.23 14.83
C TRP A 21 -2.05 0.76 14.93
N GLU A 22 -0.79 0.49 15.28
CA GLU A 22 -0.28 -0.85 15.58
C GLU A 22 -0.95 -1.47 16.81
N ASN A 23 -1.27 -0.69 17.85
CA ASN A 23 -2.00 -1.18 19.02
C ASN A 23 -3.49 -1.31 18.74
N VAL A 24 -4.07 -0.40 17.95
CA VAL A 24 -5.48 -0.45 17.56
C VAL A 24 -5.76 -1.63 16.63
N CYS A 25 -4.83 -1.94 15.72
CA CYS A 25 -4.97 -3.03 14.76
C CYS A 25 -4.57 -4.41 15.31
N LYS A 26 -4.15 -4.50 16.58
CA LYS A 26 -3.90 -5.79 17.22
C LYS A 26 -5.21 -6.57 17.41
N PRO A 27 -5.16 -7.91 17.38
CA PRO A 27 -6.30 -8.74 17.76
C PRO A 27 -6.76 -8.40 19.18
N ASN A 28 -8.06 -8.59 19.44
CA ASN A 28 -8.66 -8.31 20.75
C ASN A 28 -7.97 -9.10 21.90
N ILE A 29 -7.44 -10.28 21.58
CA ILE A 29 -6.68 -11.14 22.50
C ILE A 29 -5.40 -10.43 23.04
N TYR A 30 -4.84 -9.49 22.28
CA TYR A 30 -3.65 -8.71 22.65
C TYR A 30 -3.99 -7.27 23.07
N GLY A 31 -5.25 -7.00 23.43
CA GLY A 31 -5.70 -5.67 23.89
C GLY A 31 -5.87 -4.63 22.78
N GLY A 32 -5.97 -5.06 21.51
CA GLY A 32 -6.31 -4.19 20.38
C GLY A 32 -7.81 -4.19 20.03
N LEU A 33 -8.23 -3.32 19.10
CA LEU A 33 -9.63 -3.24 18.67
C LEU A 33 -9.99 -4.24 17.55
N ASN A 34 -9.06 -5.14 17.17
CA ASN A 34 -9.23 -6.06 16.04
C ASN A 34 -9.59 -5.34 14.72
N ILE A 35 -9.15 -4.08 14.59
CA ILE A 35 -9.35 -3.29 13.38
C ILE A 35 -8.31 -3.71 12.35
N ILE A 36 -8.73 -3.87 11.11
CA ILE A 36 -7.84 -4.22 10.02
C ILE A 36 -6.86 -3.06 9.74
N SER A 37 -5.56 -3.35 9.73
CA SER A 37 -4.54 -2.37 9.37
C SER A 37 -4.63 -2.03 7.87
N CYS A 38 -5.05 -0.80 7.57
CA CYS A 38 -5.07 -0.28 6.20
C CYS A 38 -3.70 -0.37 5.52
N LYS A 39 -2.59 -0.27 6.28
CA LYS A 39 -1.24 -0.41 5.72
C LYS A 39 -1.01 -1.82 5.17
N LEU A 40 -1.34 -2.85 5.97
CA LEU A 40 -1.20 -4.26 5.57
C LEU A 40 -2.15 -4.59 4.41
N TRP A 41 -3.38 -4.09 4.46
CA TRP A 41 -4.33 -4.28 3.37
C TRP A 41 -3.91 -3.59 2.07
N ASN A 42 -3.37 -2.38 2.15
CA ASN A 42 -2.83 -1.69 0.98
C ASN A 42 -1.63 -2.45 0.38
N ALA A 43 -0.75 -3.01 1.23
CA ALA A 43 0.36 -3.85 0.76
C ALA A 43 -0.14 -5.10 0.03
N ALA A 44 -1.13 -5.81 0.60
CA ALA A 44 -1.73 -6.98 -0.03
C ALA A 44 -2.46 -6.64 -1.35
N PHE A 45 -3.19 -5.51 -1.37
CA PHE A 45 -3.91 -5.05 -2.55
C PHE A 45 -2.96 -4.69 -3.69
N VAL A 46 -1.81 -4.08 -3.40
CA VAL A 46 -0.77 -3.76 -4.38
C VAL A 46 0.07 -4.99 -4.77
N GLY A 47 0.16 -6.00 -3.90
CA GLY A 47 0.82 -7.27 -4.21
C GLY A 47 0.15 -8.01 -5.37
N LYS A 48 -1.19 -8.01 -5.46
CA LYS A 48 -1.94 -8.65 -6.57
C LYS A 48 -1.51 -8.15 -7.97
N PRO A 49 -1.55 -6.84 -8.29
CA PRO A 49 -1.14 -6.35 -9.59
C PRO A 49 0.36 -6.57 -9.86
N ILE A 50 1.23 -6.49 -8.84
CA ILE A 50 2.67 -6.81 -8.97
C ILE A 50 2.86 -8.28 -9.39
N TRP A 51 2.16 -9.20 -8.72
CA TRP A 51 2.20 -10.63 -9.05
C TRP A 51 1.70 -10.90 -10.46
N LEU A 52 0.57 -10.28 -10.83
CA LEU A 52 0.00 -10.42 -12.17
C LEU A 52 0.92 -9.86 -13.28
N LEU A 53 1.64 -8.76 -13.01
CA LEU A 53 2.65 -8.21 -13.91
C LEU A 53 3.85 -9.16 -14.08
N ASN A 54 4.30 -9.78 -12.99
CA ASN A 54 5.39 -10.76 -13.00
C ASN A 54 5.02 -12.05 -13.74
N GLU A 55 3.80 -12.55 -13.55
CA GLU A 55 3.29 -13.76 -14.23
C GLU A 55 2.89 -13.48 -15.69
N ARG A 56 3.00 -12.24 -16.16
CA ARG A 56 2.63 -11.79 -17.51
C ARG A 56 1.25 -12.30 -17.95
N LYS A 57 0.26 -12.22 -17.06
CA LYS A 57 -1.10 -12.63 -17.44
C LYS A 57 -1.58 -11.81 -18.64
N GLU A 58 -2.26 -12.45 -19.58
CA GLU A 58 -2.83 -11.83 -20.78
C GLU A 58 -4.06 -10.95 -20.48
N ILE A 59 -4.01 -10.18 -19.40
CA ILE A 59 -5.05 -9.22 -19.04
C ILE A 59 -4.72 -7.91 -19.73
N LEU A 60 -5.71 -7.28 -20.35
CA LEU A 60 -5.53 -6.11 -21.22
C LEU A 60 -4.72 -4.97 -20.55
N TRP A 61 -5.03 -4.63 -19.30
CA TRP A 61 -4.31 -3.57 -18.59
C TRP A 61 -2.86 -3.95 -18.27
N ILE A 62 -2.54 -5.24 -18.13
CA ILE A 62 -1.17 -5.74 -17.91
C ILE A 62 -0.38 -5.64 -19.20
N ARG A 63 -0.97 -6.09 -20.32
CA ARG A 63 -0.37 -5.94 -21.65
C ARG A 63 -0.10 -4.47 -21.96
N TRP A 64 -1.07 -3.60 -21.68
CA TRP A 64 -0.89 -2.15 -21.83
C TRP A 64 0.25 -1.59 -20.97
N ILE A 65 0.38 -2.03 -19.72
CA ILE A 65 1.51 -1.61 -18.87
C ILE A 65 2.84 -2.06 -19.46
N HIS A 66 2.93 -3.31 -19.93
CA HIS A 66 4.15 -3.80 -20.58
C HIS A 66 4.49 -2.99 -21.83
N ASP A 67 3.48 -2.71 -22.66
CA ASP A 67 3.64 -1.94 -23.88
C ASP A 67 3.94 -0.46 -23.63
N VAL A 68 3.49 0.15 -22.53
CA VAL A 68 3.72 1.57 -22.26
C VAL A 68 4.98 1.79 -21.42
N TYR A 69 5.15 1.02 -20.35
CA TYR A 69 6.19 1.24 -19.36
C TYR A 69 7.38 0.27 -19.50
N MET A 70 7.20 -0.94 -20.03
CA MET A 70 8.23 -1.99 -20.04
C MET A 70 8.67 -2.43 -21.44
N LYS A 71 8.66 -1.52 -22.43
CA LYS A 71 9.04 -1.82 -23.82
C LYS A 71 10.44 -2.42 -23.99
N GLN A 72 11.41 -1.97 -23.19
CA GLN A 72 12.83 -2.31 -23.36
C GLN A 72 13.34 -3.36 -22.35
N ASN A 73 12.78 -3.37 -21.14
CA ASN A 73 13.18 -4.27 -20.06
C ASN A 73 11.94 -5.03 -19.57
N LEU A 74 11.90 -6.32 -19.88
CA LEU A 74 10.79 -7.22 -19.57
C LEU A 74 10.77 -7.67 -18.10
N ASP A 75 11.84 -7.42 -17.35
CA ASP A 75 11.98 -7.84 -15.97
C ASP A 75 11.45 -6.78 -15.01
N LEU A 76 10.39 -7.14 -14.29
CA LEU A 76 9.72 -6.23 -13.36
C LEU A 76 10.67 -5.68 -12.28
N TRP A 77 11.56 -6.53 -11.79
CA TRP A 77 12.42 -6.23 -10.65
C TRP A 77 13.57 -5.29 -10.99
N THR A 78 14.16 -5.44 -12.18
CA THR A 78 15.24 -4.58 -12.68
C THR A 78 14.72 -3.32 -13.38
N HIS A 79 13.41 -3.27 -13.69
CA HIS A 79 12.79 -2.12 -14.31
C HIS A 79 12.86 -0.86 -13.43
N ILE A 80 13.44 0.20 -14.00
CA ILE A 80 13.46 1.56 -13.45
C ILE A 80 12.34 2.35 -14.12
N PRO A 81 11.39 2.92 -13.36
CA PRO A 81 10.27 3.65 -13.93
C PRO A 81 10.77 4.91 -14.66
N PRO A 82 10.27 5.21 -15.88
CA PRO A 82 10.64 6.43 -16.59
C PRO A 82 10.16 7.67 -15.83
N VAL A 83 10.86 8.79 -16.02
CA VAL A 83 10.60 10.05 -15.30
C VAL A 83 9.17 10.53 -15.58
N ASP A 84 8.65 10.42 -16.80
CA ASP A 84 7.28 10.85 -17.16
C ASP A 84 6.18 9.82 -16.82
N SER A 85 6.47 8.86 -15.95
CA SER A 85 5.47 7.86 -15.54
C SER A 85 4.37 8.42 -14.64
N SER A 86 3.20 7.77 -14.69
CA SER A 86 2.06 8.12 -13.84
C SER A 86 2.40 8.01 -12.36
N LEU A 87 1.77 8.85 -11.52
CA LEU A 87 1.95 8.81 -10.07
C LEU A 87 1.65 7.42 -9.48
N TYR A 88 0.68 6.72 -10.07
CA TYR A 88 0.35 5.35 -9.72
C TYR A 88 1.55 4.42 -9.97
N TRP A 89 2.16 4.47 -11.16
CA TRP A 89 3.33 3.66 -11.50
C TRP A 89 4.52 3.95 -10.61
N ARG A 90 4.77 5.23 -10.28
CA ARG A 90 5.83 5.61 -9.35
C ARG A 90 5.59 5.05 -7.95
N ARG A 91 4.35 5.13 -7.44
CA ARG A 91 3.99 4.57 -6.12
C ARG A 91 4.09 3.05 -6.09
N LEU A 92 3.66 2.38 -7.16
CA LEU A 92 3.77 0.93 -7.28
C LEU A 92 5.24 0.48 -7.27
N ASN A 93 6.12 1.18 -7.97
CA ASN A 93 7.56 0.88 -7.95
C ASN A 93 8.22 1.20 -6.60
N LYS A 94 7.78 2.24 -5.88
CA LYS A 94 8.24 2.49 -4.49
C LYS A 94 7.83 1.36 -3.55
N LEU A 95 6.60 0.85 -3.69
CA LEU A 95 6.11 -0.27 -2.89
C LEU A 95 6.84 -1.57 -3.24
N LYS A 96 7.11 -1.83 -4.52
CA LYS A 96 7.98 -2.94 -4.97
C LYS A 96 9.31 -2.94 -4.22
N LEU A 97 9.99 -1.80 -4.15
CA LEU A 97 11.28 -1.68 -3.43
C LEU A 97 11.16 -1.96 -1.93
N SER A 98 10.06 -1.55 -1.29
CA SER A 98 9.81 -1.84 0.12
C SER A 98 9.46 -3.31 0.41
N MET A 99 9.20 -4.13 -0.61
CA MET A 99 8.95 -5.58 -0.47
C MET A 99 10.22 -6.41 -0.65
N THR A 100 11.27 -5.86 -1.27
CA THR A 100 12.56 -6.54 -1.51
C THR A 100 13.62 -6.27 -0.44
N ASN A 101 13.42 -5.27 0.42
CA ASN A 101 14.24 -4.97 1.60
C ASN A 101 13.55 -5.48 2.86
#